data_AF-D4JR17-F1
#
_entry.id   AF-D4JR17-F1
#
_cell.length_a   1.000
_cell.length_b   1.000
_cell.length_c   1.000
_cell.angle_alpha   90.00
_cell.angle_beta   90.00
_cell.angle_gamma   90.00
#
_symmetry.space_group_name_H-M   'P 1'
#
loop_
_entity.id
_entity.type
_entity.pdbx_description
1 polymer ?
#
loop_
_entity_poly.entity_id
_entity_poly.type
_entity_poly.pdbx_seq_one_letter_code
_entity_poly.pdbx_strand_id
1 'polypeptide(L)'
;MNVCKRCLLSRMSAEAFQNIKENIELIPDEKKADEALYKKRLEICTECDCLINGMCSKCGCFVEMRAAFAINRCPHEDKLW
;
A
#
# COMPACT_ATOMS: atom_id res chain seq x y z
N MET A 1 -15.52 -12.69 -14.30
CA MET A 1 -14.06 -12.77 -14.52
C MET A 1 -13.42 -12.10 -13.32
N ASN A 2 -13.06 -12.86 -12.27
CA ASN A 2 -12.57 -12.26 -11.03
C ASN A 2 -11.10 -11.84 -11.23
N VAL A 3 -10.88 -10.55 -11.39
CA VAL A 3 -9.53 -10.00 -11.43
C VAL A 3 -8.94 -10.14 -10.04
N CYS A 4 -7.93 -11.01 -9.88
CA CYS A 4 -7.23 -11.15 -8.61
C CYS A 4 -6.53 -9.82 -8.27
N LYS A 5 -6.94 -9.17 -7.17
CA LYS A 5 -6.32 -7.92 -6.67
C LYS A 5 -4.82 -8.09 -6.41
N ARG A 6 -4.37 -9.30 -6.07
CA ARG A 6 -2.94 -9.65 -5.91
C ARG A 6 -2.19 -9.79 -7.25
N CYS A 7 -2.87 -10.19 -8.33
CA CYS A 7 -2.31 -10.21 -9.70
C CYS A 7 -2.40 -8.86 -10.42
N LEU A 8 -3.13 -7.87 -9.87
CA LEU A 8 -3.10 -6.50 -10.37
C LEU A 8 -1.79 -5.79 -9.99
N LEU A 9 -1.21 -6.13 -8.83
CA LEU A 9 0.14 -5.68 -8.46
C LEU A 9 1.21 -6.22 -9.43
N SER A 10 1.04 -7.44 -9.95
CA SER A 10 1.95 -8.00 -10.97
C SER A 10 1.77 -7.41 -12.38
N ARG A 11 0.82 -6.48 -12.57
CA ARG A 11 0.65 -5.71 -13.82
C ARG A 11 1.29 -4.33 -13.78
N MET A 12 1.81 -3.92 -12.62
CA MET A 12 2.72 -2.79 -12.56
C MET A 12 4.02 -3.18 -13.28
N SER A 13 4.66 -2.23 -13.98
CA SER A 13 6.00 -2.50 -14.50
C SER A 13 6.91 -2.84 -13.32
N ALA A 14 7.83 -3.81 -13.52
CA ALA A 14 8.78 -4.20 -12.48
C ALA A 14 9.55 -2.97 -11.93
N GLU A 15 9.78 -1.98 -12.79
CA GLU A 15 10.42 -0.70 -12.44
C GLU A 15 9.60 0.13 -11.45
N ALA A 16 8.28 0.22 -11.61
CA ALA A 16 7.43 0.96 -10.68
C ALA A 16 7.44 0.31 -9.29
N PHE A 17 7.47 -1.02 -9.24
CA PHE A 17 7.56 -1.76 -7.99
C PHE A 17 8.92 -1.59 -7.30
N GLN A 18 10.03 -1.64 -8.05
CA GLN A 18 11.37 -1.38 -7.49
C GLN A 18 11.49 0.04 -6.96
N ASN A 19 11.05 1.04 -7.72
CA ASN A 19 11.06 2.43 -7.27
C ASN A 19 10.29 2.60 -5.94
N ILE A 20 9.13 1.97 -5.78
CA ILE A 20 8.35 2.07 -4.52
C ILE A 20 9.12 1.47 -3.35
N LYS A 21 9.77 0.31 -3.56
CA LYS A 21 10.58 -0.33 -2.51
C LYS A 21 11.76 0.53 -2.10
N GLU A 22 12.50 1.07 -3.06
CA GLU A 22 13.60 1.99 -2.80
C GLU A 22 13.12 3.21 -2.00
N ASN A 23 11.98 3.78 -2.37
CA ASN A 23 11.38 4.90 -1.62
C ASN A 23 11.02 4.53 -0.17
N ILE A 24 10.57 3.30 0.08
CA ILE A 24 10.25 2.81 1.43
C ILE A 24 11.52 2.58 2.27
N GLU A 25 12.63 2.19 1.63
CA GLU A 25 13.93 2.06 2.30
C GLU A 25 14.52 3.41 2.71
N LEU A 26 14.20 4.48 1.97
CA LEU A 26 14.62 5.84 2.30
C LEU A 26 13.80 6.51 3.42
N ILE A 27 12.71 5.88 3.89
CA ILE A 27 11.91 6.41 5.00
C ILE A 27 12.74 6.29 6.30
N PRO A 28 12.95 7.40 7.05
CA PRO A 28 13.61 7.33 8.35
C PRO A 28 12.90 6.37 9.30
N ASP A 29 13.63 5.56 10.05
CA ASP A 29 13.07 4.53 10.94
C ASP A 29 12.04 5.09 11.93
N GLU A 30 12.25 6.30 12.45
CA GLU A 30 11.30 7.01 13.34
C GLU A 30 9.94 7.32 12.68
N LYS A 31 9.90 7.40 11.35
CA LYS A 31 8.69 7.66 10.56
C LYS A 31 8.13 6.38 9.94
N LYS A 32 8.88 5.29 9.97
CA LYS A 32 8.52 4.02 9.36
C LYS A 32 7.60 3.24 10.29
N ALA A 33 6.53 2.69 9.74
CA ALA A 33 5.71 1.73 10.46
C ALA A 33 6.55 0.48 10.75
N ASP A 34 6.40 -0.09 11.94
CA ASP A 34 6.98 -1.40 12.23
C ASP A 34 6.43 -2.47 11.26
N GLU A 35 7.14 -3.58 11.14
CA GLU A 35 6.81 -4.64 10.18
C GLU A 35 5.41 -5.23 10.42
N ALA A 36 5.00 -5.38 11.69
CA ALA A 36 3.70 -5.95 12.04
C ALA A 36 2.56 -5.01 11.62
N LEU A 37 2.69 -3.72 11.91
CA LEU A 37 1.74 -2.68 11.51
C LEU A 37 1.68 -2.54 9.99
N TYR A 38 2.84 -2.54 9.33
CA TYR A 38 2.94 -2.48 7.88
C TYR A 38 2.19 -3.64 7.21
N LYS A 39 2.49 -4.87 7.64
CA LYS A 39 1.85 -6.09 7.11
C LYS A 39 0.34 -6.08 7.35
N LYS A 40 -0.11 -5.72 8.56
CA LYS A 40 -1.54 -5.63 8.89
C LYS A 40 -2.27 -4.64 7.98
N ARG A 41 -1.69 -3.45 7.74
CA ARG A 41 -2.29 -2.44 6.84
C ARG A 41 -2.39 -2.96 5.41
N LEU A 42 -1.36 -3.67 4.92
CA LEU A 42 -1.39 -4.26 3.59
C LEU A 42 -2.43 -5.37 3.45
N GLU A 43 -2.58 -6.24 4.45
CA GLU A 43 -3.62 -7.29 4.45
C GLU A 43 -5.01 -6.66 4.29
N ILE A 44 -5.30 -5.61 5.04
CA ILE A 44 -6.56 -4.85 4.93
C ILE A 44 -6.70 -4.23 3.53
N CYS A 45 -5.64 -3.61 2.99
CA CYS A 45 -5.66 -3.06 1.64
C CYS A 45 -5.88 -4.12 0.56
N THR A 46 -5.37 -5.35 0.73
CA THR A 46 -5.55 -6.44 -0.26
C THR A 46 -6.99 -6.92 -0.36
N GLU A 47 -7.76 -6.80 0.73
CA GLU A 47 -9.18 -7.13 0.76
C GLU A 47 -10.05 -5.94 0.34
N CYS A 48 -9.57 -4.70 0.52
CA CYS A 48 -10.30 -3.47 0.24
C CYS A 48 -10.75 -3.34 -1.23
N ASP A 49 -11.99 -2.92 -1.45
CA ASP A 49 -12.55 -2.68 -2.79
C ASP A 49 -12.00 -1.43 -3.48
N CYS A 50 -11.36 -0.54 -2.72
CA CYS A 50 -10.69 0.63 -3.25
C CYS A 50 -9.29 0.34 -3.81
N LEU A 51 -8.78 -0.89 -3.75
CA LEU A 51 -7.47 -1.25 -4.28
C LEU A 51 -7.53 -1.47 -5.80
N ILE A 52 -6.81 -0.65 -6.57
CA ILE A 52 -6.72 -0.73 -8.03
C ILE A 52 -5.24 -0.66 -8.43
N ASN A 53 -4.70 -1.72 -9.04
CA ASN A 53 -3.30 -1.75 -9.50
C ASN A 53 -2.27 -1.33 -8.43
N GLY A 54 -2.45 -1.77 -7.18
CA GLY A 54 -1.56 -1.38 -6.08
C GLY A 54 -1.74 0.04 -5.54
N MET A 55 -2.67 0.81 -6.11
CA MET A 55 -3.03 2.15 -5.66
C MET A 55 -4.38 2.14 -4.96
N CYS A 56 -4.52 3.00 -3.94
CA CYS A 56 -5.79 3.25 -3.31
C CYS A 56 -6.59 4.28 -4.14
N SER A 57 -7.76 3.91 -4.64
CA SER A 57 -8.62 4.81 -5.42
C SER A 57 -9.13 6.03 -4.63
N LYS A 58 -9.11 5.97 -3.29
CA LYS A 58 -9.53 7.08 -2.41
C LYS A 58 -8.49 8.20 -2.33
N CYS A 59 -7.20 7.89 -2.44
CA CYS A 59 -6.12 8.89 -2.30
C CYS A 59 -5.15 8.96 -3.48
N GLY A 60 -5.20 8.01 -4.41
CA GLY A 60 -4.29 7.93 -5.55
C GLY A 60 -2.87 7.48 -5.23
N CYS A 61 -2.55 7.13 -3.97
CA CYS A 61 -1.21 6.68 -3.59
C CYS A 61 -1.08 5.15 -3.66
N PHE A 62 0.15 4.68 -3.87
CA PHE A 62 0.50 3.27 -3.68
C PHE A 62 0.29 2.85 -2.23
N VAL A 63 -0.40 1.72 -2.03
CA VAL A 63 -0.73 1.23 -0.68
C VAL A 63 0.51 0.83 0.10
N GLU A 64 1.54 0.31 -0.56
CA GLU A 64 2.84 -0.01 0.04
C GLU A 64 3.53 1.24 0.60
N MET A 65 3.65 2.30 -0.21
CA MET A 65 4.24 3.55 0.27
C MET A 65 3.40 4.14 1.42
N ARG A 66 2.07 4.20 1.27
CA ARG A 66 1.22 4.82 2.29
C ARG A 66 1.25 4.06 3.60
N ALA A 67 1.21 2.72 3.56
CA ALA A 67 1.25 1.88 4.74
C ALA A 67 2.59 1.95 5.47
N ALA A 68 3.69 2.22 4.75
CA ALA A 68 5.04 2.27 5.31
C ALA A 68 5.29 3.46 6.24
N PHE A 69 4.51 4.54 6.16
CA PHE A 69 4.63 5.66 7.11
C PHE A 69 3.77 5.42 8.36
N ALA A 70 4.37 5.44 9.55
CA ALA A 70 3.68 5.21 10.83
C ALA A 70 2.53 6.20 11.08
N ILE A 71 2.75 7.47 10.73
CA ILE A 71 1.79 8.57 10.93
C ILE A 71 0.57 8.48 10.02
N ASN A 72 0.66 7.74 8.91
CA ASN A 72 -0.42 7.68 7.94
C ASN A 72 -1.63 6.93 8.50
N ARG A 73 -2.79 7.26 7.92
CA ARG A 73 -4.08 6.62 8.18
C ARG A 73 -4.75 6.25 6.87
N CYS A 74 -5.66 5.29 6.95
CA CYS A 74 -6.48 4.90 5.82
C CYS A 74 -7.33 6.11 5.35
N PRO A 75 -7.31 6.45 4.06
CA PRO A 75 -8.13 7.52 3.50
C PRO A 75 -9.59 7.11 3.30
N HIS A 76 -9.94 5.85 3.55
CA HIS A 76 -11.33 5.37 3.50
C HIS A 76 -12.16 6.10 4.56
N GLU A 77 -13.41 6.38 4.25
CA GLU A 77 -14.35 7.07 5.14
C GLU A 77 -14.49 6.33 6.48
N ASP A 78 -14.55 5.01 6.41
CA ASP A 78 -14.61 4.11 7.59
C ASP A 78 -13.27 3.90 8.32
N LYS A 79 -12.18 4.50 7.82
CA LYS A 79 -10.83 4.38 8.41
C LYS A 79 -10.45 2.92 8.72
N LEU A 80 -10.38 2.10 7.66
CA LEU A 80 -10.13 0.66 7.77
C LEU A 80 -8.84 0.31 8.53
N TRP A 81 -7.89 1.24 8.64
CA TRP A 81 -6.67 1.15 9.45
C TRP A 81 -6.07 2.52 9.79
#